data_AF-A0A0D2JKC7-F1
#
_entry.id   AF-A0A0D2JKC7-F1
#
_cell.length_a   1.000
_cell.length_b   1.000
_cell.length_c   1.000
_cell.angle_alpha   90.00
_cell.angle_beta   90.00
_cell.angle_gamma   90.00
#
_symmetry.space_group_name_H-M   'P 1'
#
loop_
_entity.id
_entity.type
_entity.pdbx_description
1 polymer ?
#
loop_
_entity_poly.entity_id
_entity_poly.type
_entity_poly.pdbx_seq_one_letter_code
_entity_poly.pdbx_strand_id
1 'polypeptide(L)'
;MKKWIETQYNIIEIQKQDLSSINHSIKYSRGIENIYSIVPDYEELAIKMDALTKEINEKGMEIKAIIPLQEGFGKTFAKTDSYMKEETGYSWGFGHGFGFSPTSAILIVAQNVEEITTEEYDARVKLKSLNAKLTNAEHDLEKKRSEQEQLESRLAAEIELFKQNQEIEEKNKLLGSGVVFICGTCKFKTKEEAENYRQSFYDKIQATKQELSQYLSKINSMEKDMDIINQDIHKLEEINTSGRI
;
A
#
# COMPACT_ATOMS: atom_id res chain seq x y z
N MET A 1 21.23 18.22 -37.43
CA MET A 1 20.75 17.70 -36.13
C MET A 1 19.36 17.12 -36.35
N LYS A 2 19.01 16.03 -35.64
CA LYS A 2 17.65 15.47 -35.68
C LYS A 2 16.78 16.24 -34.68
N LYS A 3 15.53 16.50 -35.03
CA LYS A 3 14.54 17.04 -34.10
C LYS A 3 13.89 15.87 -33.37
N TRP A 4 14.00 15.87 -32.05
CA TRP A 4 13.35 14.89 -31.19
C TRP A 4 12.13 15.53 -30.55
N ILE A 5 11.05 14.75 -30.44
CA ILE A 5 9.81 15.18 -29.78
C ILE A 5 9.80 14.51 -28.42
N GLU A 6 10.06 15.28 -27.37
CA GLU A 6 9.86 14.83 -26.01
C GLU A 6 8.38 14.95 -25.65
N THR A 7 7.77 13.87 -25.16
CA THR A 7 6.37 13.85 -24.74
C THR A 7 6.28 13.51 -23.25
N GLN A 8 5.61 14.37 -22.48
CA GLN A 8 5.33 14.18 -21.07
C GLN A 8 3.83 13.99 -20.86
N TYR A 9 3.49 13.02 -20.00
CA TYR A 9 2.13 12.72 -19.57
C TYR A 9 2.03 13.05 -18.09
N ASN A 10 1.16 14.00 -17.73
CA ASN A 10 0.93 14.42 -16.36
C ASN A 10 -0.49 14.06 -15.97
N ILE A 11 -0.67 13.23 -14.94
CA ILE A 11 -1.98 12.90 -14.39
C ILE A 11 -2.17 13.74 -13.13
N ILE A 12 -3.21 14.57 -13.12
CA ILE A 12 -3.63 15.32 -11.95
C ILE A 12 -4.88 14.67 -11.39
N GLU A 13 -4.74 13.99 -10.26
CA GLU A 13 -5.88 13.48 -9.51
C GLU A 13 -6.63 14.63 -8.84
N ILE A 14 -7.93 14.68 -9.10
CA ILE A 14 -8.85 15.62 -8.49
C ILE A 14 -9.25 15.05 -7.15
N GLN A 15 -8.67 15.58 -6.08
CA GLN A 15 -9.14 15.26 -4.75
C GLN A 15 -10.57 15.74 -4.57
N LYS A 16 -11.33 14.89 -3.90
CA LYS A 16 -12.74 15.07 -3.64
C LYS A 16 -12.84 15.54 -2.20
N GLN A 17 -13.39 16.74 -1.97
CA GLN A 17 -13.77 17.11 -0.61
C GLN A 17 -14.92 16.21 -0.20
N ASP A 18 -14.73 15.48 0.89
CA ASP A 18 -15.78 14.67 1.48
C ASP A 18 -16.82 15.61 2.13
N LEU A 19 -17.79 16.07 1.34
CA LEU A 19 -18.95 16.79 1.84
C LEU A 19 -19.95 15.82 2.48
N SER A 20 -19.47 14.95 3.38
CA SER A 20 -20.28 14.02 4.19
C SER A 20 -21.31 14.71 5.10
N SER A 21 -21.45 16.04 5.01
CA SER A 21 -22.31 16.86 5.87
C SER A 21 -23.56 17.44 5.20
N ILE A 22 -23.80 17.32 3.88
CA ILE A 22 -25.12 17.65 3.30
C ILE A 22 -25.98 16.39 3.19
N ASN A 23 -26.25 15.76 4.33
CA ASN A 23 -27.22 14.67 4.43
C ASN A 23 -28.64 15.25 4.26
N HIS A 24 -29.09 15.41 3.03
CA HIS A 24 -30.53 15.50 2.76
C HIS A 24 -31.10 14.08 2.77
N SER A 25 -31.37 13.56 3.96
CA SER A 25 -32.16 12.34 4.10
C SER A 25 -33.63 12.69 3.78
N ILE A 26 -34.07 12.33 2.57
CA ILE A 26 -35.50 12.36 2.25
C ILE A 26 -36.05 11.03 2.76
N LYS A 27 -36.80 11.09 3.87
CA LYS A 27 -37.54 9.92 4.37
C LYS A 27 -38.76 9.71 3.48
N TYR A 28 -38.72 8.68 2.65
CA TYR A 28 -39.92 8.15 2.00
C TYR A 28 -40.58 7.12 2.91
N SER A 29 -41.87 6.84 2.69
CA SER A 29 -42.62 5.83 3.45
C SER A 29 -42.04 4.41 3.37
N ARG A 30 -41.07 4.14 2.48
CA ARG A 30 -40.44 2.83 2.29
C ARG A 30 -38.92 2.87 2.15
N GLY A 31 -38.22 3.96 2.46
CA GLY A 31 -36.76 3.98 2.33
C GLY A 31 -36.09 5.32 2.61
N ILE A 32 -34.77 5.30 2.76
CA ILE A 32 -33.91 6.47 2.98
C ILE A 32 -33.11 6.67 1.70
N GLU A 33 -33.24 7.82 1.04
CA GLU A 33 -32.36 8.21 -0.06
C GLU A 33 -31.25 9.12 0.50
N ASN A 34 -29.98 8.76 0.25
CA ASN A 34 -28.83 9.59 0.62
C ASN A 34 -28.22 10.19 -0.65
N ILE A 35 -28.36 11.51 -0.81
CA ILE A 35 -27.74 12.29 -1.89
C ILE A 35 -26.40 12.81 -1.39
N TYR A 36 -25.31 12.49 -2.09
CA TYR A 36 -23.98 13.04 -1.82
C TYR A 36 -23.56 13.88 -3.01
N SER A 37 -23.13 15.12 -2.76
CA SER A 37 -22.41 15.90 -3.76
C SER A 37 -20.92 15.74 -3.49
N ILE A 38 -20.20 15.25 -4.50
CA ILE A 38 -18.75 15.20 -4.47
C ILE A 38 -18.26 16.43 -5.23
N VAL A 39 -17.68 17.38 -4.51
CA VAL A 39 -17.11 18.60 -5.11
C VAL A 39 -15.59 18.47 -5.13
N PRO A 40 -14.93 18.81 -6.26
CA PRO A 40 -13.48 18.92 -6.32
C PRO A 40 -12.94 19.87 -5.25
N ASP A 41 -11.80 19.52 -4.65
CA ASP A 41 -11.00 20.50 -3.91
C ASP A 41 -10.35 21.47 -4.91
N TYR A 42 -10.98 22.63 -5.11
CA TYR A 42 -10.50 23.62 -6.07
C TYR A 42 -9.20 24.31 -5.63
N GLU A 43 -8.93 24.41 -4.34
CA GLU A 43 -7.69 25.02 -3.83
C GLU A 43 -6.51 24.09 -4.08
N GLU A 44 -6.65 22.81 -3.74
CA GLU A 44 -5.62 21.81 -4.04
C GLU A 44 -5.40 21.66 -5.54
N LEU A 45 -6.49 21.63 -6.32
CA LEU A 45 -6.39 21.57 -7.77
C LEU A 45 -5.63 22.77 -8.33
N ALA A 46 -5.89 23.99 -7.82
CA ALA A 46 -5.17 25.19 -8.24
C ALA A 46 -3.67 25.08 -7.93
N ILE A 47 -3.29 24.60 -6.74
CA ILE A 47 -1.88 24.38 -6.37
C ILE A 47 -1.21 23.38 -7.32
N LYS A 48 -1.86 22.26 -7.62
CA LYS A 48 -1.34 21.25 -8.57
C LYS A 48 -1.19 21.82 -9.99
N MET A 49 -2.16 22.62 -10.44
CA MET A 49 -2.13 23.26 -11.76
C MET A 49 -1.03 24.32 -11.87
N ASP A 50 -0.79 25.11 -10.81
CA ASP A 50 0.29 26.09 -10.77
C ASP A 50 1.66 25.41 -10.81
N ALA A 51 1.84 24.34 -10.03
CA ALA A 51 3.06 23.54 -10.06
C ALA A 51 3.34 22.96 -11.46
N LEU A 52 2.31 22.40 -12.11
CA LEU A 52 2.44 21.89 -13.47
C LEU A 52 2.75 23.00 -14.48
N THR A 53 2.09 24.16 -14.35
CA THR A 53 2.30 25.30 -15.26
C THR A 53 3.74 25.80 -15.17
N LYS A 54 4.27 25.88 -13.95
CA LYS A 54 5.68 26.23 -13.72
C LYS A 54 6.60 25.21 -14.39
N GLU A 55 6.36 23.92 -14.20
CA GLU A 55 7.16 22.86 -14.81
C GLU A 55 7.13 22.90 -16.35
N ILE A 56 5.94 23.06 -16.94
CA ILE A 56 5.75 23.17 -18.40
C ILE A 56 6.51 24.36 -18.97
N ASN A 57 6.43 25.52 -18.31
CA ASN A 57 7.13 26.74 -18.72
C ASN A 57 8.65 26.62 -18.59
N GLU A 58 9.14 26.07 -17.48
CA GLU A 58 10.58 25.86 -17.24
C GLU A 58 11.19 24.93 -18.29
N LYS A 59 10.44 23.93 -18.73
CA LYS A 59 10.85 22.96 -19.75
C LYS A 59 10.53 23.40 -21.18
N GLY A 60 9.94 24.59 -21.39
CA GLY A 60 9.55 25.08 -22.71
C GLY A 60 8.55 24.16 -23.45
N MET A 61 7.74 23.39 -22.73
CA MET A 61 6.81 22.45 -23.34
C MET A 61 5.51 23.13 -23.79
N GLU A 62 4.91 22.61 -24.84
CA GLU A 62 3.61 23.02 -25.35
C GLU A 62 2.55 21.95 -24.99
N ILE A 63 1.45 22.36 -24.37
CA ILE A 63 0.32 21.46 -24.09
C ILE A 63 -0.35 21.09 -25.42
N LYS A 64 -0.42 19.79 -25.71
CA LYS A 64 -1.06 19.24 -26.91
C LYS A 64 -2.46 18.72 -26.66
N ALA A 65 -2.71 18.15 -25.48
CA ALA A 65 -4.02 17.62 -25.13
C ALA A 65 -4.27 17.70 -23.63
N ILE A 66 -5.54 17.87 -23.27
CA ILE A 66 -6.07 17.78 -21.92
C ILE A 66 -7.25 16.80 -21.99
N ILE A 67 -7.13 15.67 -21.29
CA ILE A 67 -8.07 14.55 -21.36
C ILE A 67 -8.69 14.36 -19.96
N PRO A 68 -10.00 14.59 -19.80
CA PRO A 68 -10.67 14.27 -18.54
C PRO A 68 -10.76 12.75 -18.36
N LEU A 69 -10.27 12.25 -17.24
CA LEU A 69 -10.40 10.86 -16.82
C LEU A 69 -11.64 10.76 -15.91
N GLN A 70 -12.55 9.87 -16.28
CA GLN A 70 -13.78 9.60 -15.54
C GLN A 70 -13.64 8.26 -14.82
N GLU A 71 -14.02 8.23 -13.54
CA GLU A 71 -14.18 6.98 -12.80
C GLU A 71 -15.63 6.49 -12.86
N GLY A 72 -15.83 5.18 -12.85
CA GLY A 72 -17.16 4.61 -12.62
C GLY A 72 -17.25 4.14 -11.17
N PHE A 73 -18.19 4.67 -10.40
CA PHE A 73 -18.46 4.14 -9.05
C PHE A 73 -19.77 3.35 -9.05
N GLY A 74 -19.70 2.10 -8.59
CA GLY A 74 -20.87 1.31 -8.25
C GLY A 74 -21.26 1.55 -6.80
N LYS A 75 -22.54 1.82 -6.53
CA LYS A 75 -23.07 1.96 -5.17
C LYS A 75 -24.19 0.95 -4.94
N THR A 76 -24.16 0.27 -3.79
CA THR A 76 -25.21 -0.64 -3.36
C THR A 76 -26.22 0.12 -2.51
N PHE A 77 -27.49 0.07 -2.89
CA PHE A 77 -28.61 0.64 -2.13
C PHE A 77 -29.48 -0.49 -1.60
N ALA A 78 -29.85 -0.46 -0.31
CA ALA A 78 -30.75 -1.42 0.30
C ALA A 78 -32.05 -0.71 0.71
N LYS A 79 -33.17 -1.18 0.18
CA LYS A 79 -34.51 -0.79 0.63
C LYS A 79 -35.13 -1.94 1.40
N THR A 80 -35.55 -1.69 2.63
CA THR A 80 -36.28 -2.67 3.45
C THR A 80 -37.77 -2.49 3.22
N ASP A 81 -38.39 -3.40 2.45
CA ASP A 81 -39.86 -3.53 2.48
C ASP A 81 -40.23 -4.49 3.62
N SER A 82 -40.73 -3.93 4.72
CA SER A 82 -41.23 -4.69 5.86
C SER A 82 -42.61 -5.25 5.52
N TYR A 83 -42.70 -6.51 5.11
CA TYR A 83 -43.95 -7.26 5.20
C TYR A 83 -44.05 -7.87 6.60
N MET A 84 -44.62 -7.11 7.54
CA MET A 84 -44.98 -7.64 8.86
C MET A 84 -46.30 -8.41 8.75
N LYS A 85 -46.20 -9.74 8.75
CA LYS A 85 -47.14 -10.59 9.49
C LYS A 85 -46.33 -11.72 10.13
N GLU A 86 -46.27 -11.66 11.45
CA GLU A 86 -45.84 -12.69 12.40
C GLU A 86 -44.32 -12.87 12.65
N GLU A 87 -43.91 -12.30 13.79
CA GLU A 87 -42.82 -12.55 14.75
C GLU A 87 -41.42 -13.09 14.38
N THR A 88 -41.08 -13.47 13.15
CA THR A 88 -39.65 -13.70 12.79
C THR A 88 -39.36 -13.34 11.32
N GLY A 89 -39.10 -12.06 11.07
CA GLY A 89 -38.77 -11.56 9.73
C GLY A 89 -37.25 -11.43 9.48
N TYR A 90 -36.70 -12.27 8.60
CA TYR A 90 -35.40 -12.02 7.97
C TYR A 90 -35.59 -11.08 6.77
N SER A 91 -34.99 -9.89 6.80
CA SER A 91 -34.97 -8.99 5.64
C SER A 91 -33.77 -9.31 4.75
N TRP A 92 -34.00 -9.55 3.46
CA TRP A 92 -32.95 -9.64 2.44
C TRP A 92 -33.30 -8.64 1.34
N GLY A 93 -32.34 -7.77 1.01
CA GLY A 93 -32.48 -6.72 0.01
C GLY A 93 -31.53 -6.96 -1.15
N PHE A 94 -32.04 -6.87 -2.37
CA PHE A 94 -31.26 -6.80 -3.61
C PHE A 94 -31.41 -5.40 -4.21
N GLY A 95 -30.32 -4.81 -4.70
CA GLY A 95 -30.34 -3.45 -5.24
C GLY A 95 -29.38 -3.26 -6.42
N HIS A 96 -29.86 -2.52 -7.43
CA HIS A 96 -29.07 -1.96 -8.53
C HIS A 96 -29.32 -0.46 -8.60
N GLY A 97 -28.26 0.33 -8.79
CA GLY A 97 -28.32 1.77 -9.02
C GLY A 97 -27.14 2.22 -9.88
N PHE A 98 -27.34 3.26 -10.70
CA PHE A 98 -26.32 3.86 -11.56
C PHE A 98 -26.02 5.28 -11.08
N GLY A 99 -24.74 5.58 -10.86
CA GLY A 99 -24.23 6.93 -10.62
C GLY A 99 -23.09 7.21 -11.60
N PHE A 100 -23.17 8.32 -12.33
CA PHE A 100 -22.08 8.82 -13.16
C PHE A 100 -21.12 9.63 -12.29
N SER A 101 -19.80 9.40 -12.39
CA SER A 101 -18.81 10.19 -11.66
C SER A 101 -18.49 11.50 -12.40
N PRO A 102 -18.30 12.61 -11.67
CA PRO A 102 -17.50 13.72 -12.16
C PRO A 102 -16.07 13.24 -12.49
N THR A 103 -15.40 13.95 -13.40
CA THR A 103 -13.97 13.78 -13.75
C THR A 103 -13.14 13.53 -12.48
N SER A 104 -12.49 12.37 -12.39
CA SER A 104 -11.67 11.97 -11.23
C SER A 104 -10.22 12.43 -11.36
N ALA A 105 -9.74 12.59 -12.58
CA ALA A 105 -8.41 13.08 -12.85
C ALA A 105 -8.36 13.76 -14.23
N ILE A 106 -7.30 14.52 -14.48
CA ILE A 106 -7.03 15.13 -15.78
C ILE A 106 -5.67 14.63 -16.26
N LEU A 107 -5.62 14.06 -17.46
CA LEU A 107 -4.38 13.72 -18.14
C LEU A 107 -3.99 14.88 -19.07
N ILE A 108 -2.84 15.48 -18.82
CA ILE A 108 -2.26 16.56 -19.63
C ILE A 108 -1.08 15.99 -20.42
N VAL A 109 -1.12 16.15 -21.74
CA VAL A 109 -0.05 15.76 -22.65
C VAL A 109 0.69 17.03 -23.09
N ALA A 110 1.96 17.14 -22.74
CA ALA A 110 2.83 18.24 -23.14
C ALA A 110 3.98 17.74 -24.01
N GLN A 111 4.39 18.54 -25.00
CA GLN A 111 5.48 18.21 -25.92
C GLN A 111 6.49 19.33 -26.05
N ASN A 112 7.77 18.98 -26.10
CA ASN A 112 8.84 19.89 -26.51
C ASN A 112 9.54 19.34 -27.75
N VAL A 113 9.94 20.23 -28.66
CA VAL A 113 10.77 19.88 -29.82
C VAL A 113 12.19 20.34 -29.55
N GLU A 114 13.08 19.40 -29.32
CA GLU A 114 14.48 19.69 -29.00
C GLU A 114 15.42 19.20 -30.10
N GLU A 115 16.46 20.00 -30.37
CA GLU A 115 17.57 19.62 -31.24
C GLU A 115 18.72 19.05 -30.40
N ILE A 116 18.57 17.78 -30.01
CA ILE A 116 19.55 17.04 -29.20
C ILE A 116 20.24 15.93 -30.01
N THR A 117 21.39 15.47 -29.54
CA THR A 117 22.08 14.31 -30.14
C THR A 117 21.30 13.03 -29.85
N THR A 118 21.57 11.98 -30.65
CA THR A 118 20.98 10.66 -30.39
C THR A 118 21.45 10.12 -29.04
N GLU A 119 22.71 10.35 -28.66
CA GLU A 119 23.25 9.89 -27.38
C GLU A 119 22.56 10.55 -26.18
N GLU A 120 22.24 11.84 -26.28
CA GLU A 120 21.52 12.56 -25.22
C GLU A 120 20.08 12.08 -25.09
N TYR A 121 19.39 11.86 -26.22
CA TYR A 121 18.04 11.30 -26.22
C TYR A 121 18.01 9.90 -25.58
N ASP A 122 18.91 9.01 -25.99
CA ASP A 122 19.00 7.65 -25.45
C ASP A 122 19.33 7.66 -23.95
N ALA A 123 20.19 8.57 -23.50
CA ALA A 123 20.52 8.77 -22.09
C ALA A 123 19.28 9.19 -21.28
N ARG A 124 18.49 10.16 -21.76
CA ARG A 124 17.25 10.61 -21.10
C ARG A 124 16.20 9.52 -21.01
N VAL A 125 15.98 8.76 -22.09
CA VAL A 125 15.04 7.63 -22.09
C VAL A 125 15.45 6.58 -21.07
N LYS A 126 16.75 6.25 -21.03
CA LYS A 126 17.28 5.29 -20.05
C LYS A 126 17.17 5.81 -18.62
N LEU A 127 17.46 7.08 -18.38
CA LEU A 127 17.35 7.72 -17.07
C LEU A 127 15.90 7.73 -16.57
N LYS A 128 14.93 8.05 -17.43
CA LYS A 128 13.50 7.94 -17.09
C LYS A 128 13.10 6.52 -16.70
N SER A 129 13.59 5.51 -17.44
CA SER A 129 13.35 4.11 -17.10
C SER A 129 13.98 3.70 -15.78
N LEU A 130 15.21 4.15 -15.50
CA LEU A 130 15.92 3.85 -14.26
C LEU A 130 15.27 4.53 -13.06
N ASN A 131 14.86 5.79 -13.17
CA ASN A 131 14.14 6.49 -12.10
C ASN A 131 12.82 5.79 -11.76
N ALA A 132 12.06 5.34 -12.76
CA ALA A 132 10.84 4.56 -12.51
C ALA A 132 11.14 3.21 -11.82
N LYS A 133 12.24 2.54 -12.19
CA LYS A 133 12.69 1.32 -11.50
C LYS A 133 13.11 1.60 -10.07
N LEU A 134 13.82 2.70 -9.82
CA LEU A 134 14.26 3.11 -8.49
C LEU A 134 13.05 3.37 -7.58
N THR A 135 12.08 4.16 -8.02
CA THR A 135 10.86 4.44 -7.24
C THR A 135 10.09 3.16 -6.90
N ASN A 136 9.98 2.22 -7.84
CA ASN A 136 9.35 0.93 -7.56
C ASN A 136 10.17 0.09 -6.56
N ALA A 137 11.50 0.08 -6.70
CA ALA A 137 12.39 -0.63 -5.79
C ALA A 137 12.35 -0.05 -4.37
N GLU A 138 12.30 1.28 -4.23
CA GLU A 138 12.11 1.99 -2.95
C GLU A 138 10.80 1.58 -2.27
N HIS A 139 9.70 1.57 -3.04
CA HIS A 139 8.40 1.15 -2.53
C HIS A 139 8.40 -0.32 -2.07
N ASP A 140 8.98 -1.22 -2.87
CA ASP A 140 9.09 -2.63 -2.52
C ASP A 140 10.00 -2.86 -1.31
N LEU A 141 11.09 -2.09 -1.18
CA LEU A 141 11.99 -2.12 -0.03
C LEU A 141 11.26 -1.70 1.24
N GLU A 142 10.49 -0.61 1.18
CA GLU A 142 9.72 -0.11 2.33
C GLU A 142 8.67 -1.14 2.78
N LYS A 143 7.97 -1.75 1.83
CA LYS A 143 7.05 -2.86 2.14
C LYS A 143 7.77 -4.01 2.83
N LYS A 144 8.97 -4.38 2.37
CA LYS A 144 9.77 -5.46 2.98
C LYS A 144 10.28 -5.09 4.38
N ARG A 145 10.61 -3.84 4.64
CA ARG A 145 10.96 -3.34 5.97
C ARG A 145 9.77 -3.41 6.93
N SER A 146 8.58 -3.03 6.47
CA SER A 146 7.36 -3.21 7.28
C SER A 146 7.08 -4.68 7.61
N GLU A 147 7.27 -5.60 6.65
CA GLU A 147 7.16 -7.04 6.89
C GLU A 147 8.24 -7.55 7.87
N GLN A 148 9.46 -7.01 7.83
CA GLN A 148 10.53 -7.31 8.80
C GLN A 148 10.13 -6.90 10.22
N GLU A 149 9.62 -5.68 10.42
CA GLU A 149 9.18 -5.20 11.73
C GLU A 149 8.10 -6.09 12.34
N GLN A 150 7.17 -6.57 11.51
CA GLN A 150 6.15 -7.53 11.94
C GLN A 150 6.75 -8.86 12.39
N LEU A 151 7.74 -9.38 11.67
CA LEU A 151 8.46 -10.60 12.05
C LEU A 151 9.27 -10.43 13.33
N GLU A 152 9.92 -9.28 13.52
CA GLU A 152 10.66 -8.96 14.74
C GLU A 152 9.72 -8.85 15.94
N SER A 153 8.56 -8.20 15.78
CA SER A 153 7.53 -8.14 16.80
C SER A 153 6.99 -9.54 17.14
N ARG A 154 6.80 -10.40 16.13
CA ARG A 154 6.37 -11.80 16.34
C ARG A 154 7.43 -12.58 17.12
N LEU A 155 8.70 -12.44 16.75
CA LEU A 155 9.82 -13.09 17.44
C LEU A 155 9.92 -12.63 18.90
N ALA A 156 9.77 -11.33 19.18
CA ALA A 156 9.77 -10.80 20.52
C ALA A 156 8.64 -11.40 21.38
N ALA A 157 7.43 -11.50 20.82
CA ALA A 157 6.30 -12.13 21.49
C ALA A 157 6.53 -13.63 21.75
N GLU A 158 7.09 -14.36 20.79
CA GLU A 158 7.44 -15.78 20.93
C GLU A 158 8.51 -16.01 22.01
N ILE A 159 9.53 -15.15 22.07
CA ILE A 159 10.56 -15.19 23.11
C ILE A 159 9.94 -14.95 24.49
N GLU A 160 9.03 -13.99 24.61
CA GLU A 160 8.38 -13.68 25.88
C GLU A 160 7.48 -14.82 26.35
N LEU A 161 6.73 -15.43 25.43
CA LEU A 161 5.96 -16.65 25.71
C LEU A 161 6.87 -17.81 26.16
N PHE A 162 8.04 -17.98 25.53
CA PHE A 162 8.98 -19.01 25.95
C PHE A 162 9.50 -18.78 27.37
N LYS A 163 9.86 -17.55 27.74
CA LYS A 163 10.30 -17.22 29.11
C LYS A 163 9.25 -17.58 30.16
N GLN A 164 7.98 -17.31 29.87
CA GLN A 164 6.86 -17.67 30.76
C GLN A 164 6.66 -19.18 30.92
N ASN A 165 7.15 -19.98 29.96
CA ASN A 165 6.99 -21.43 29.88
C ASN A 165 8.34 -22.16 29.87
N GLN A 166 9.40 -21.55 30.42
CA GLN A 166 10.77 -22.08 30.31
C GLN A 166 11.04 -23.23 31.30
N GLU A 167 10.45 -23.13 32.49
CA GLU A 167 10.65 -24.08 33.59
C GLU A 167 9.52 -25.12 33.63
N ILE A 168 9.90 -26.35 33.96
CA ILE A 168 8.97 -27.44 34.23
C ILE A 168 9.02 -27.73 35.73
N GLU A 169 7.95 -27.40 36.44
CA GLU A 169 7.81 -27.67 37.87
C GLU A 169 7.18 -29.05 38.09
N GLU A 170 7.78 -29.85 38.98
CA GLU A 170 7.21 -31.11 39.44
C GLU A 170 6.41 -30.87 40.74
N LYS A 171 5.12 -31.20 40.75
CA LYS A 171 4.26 -31.09 41.95
C LYS A 171 3.62 -32.42 42.33
N ASN A 172 3.86 -32.82 43.58
CA ASN A 172 3.19 -33.96 44.21
C ASN A 172 1.75 -33.59 44.57
N LYS A 173 0.78 -34.45 44.23
CA LYS A 173 -0.61 -34.25 44.66
C LYS A 173 -0.78 -34.62 46.15
N LEU A 174 -1.54 -33.79 46.87
CA LEU A 174 -1.77 -33.85 48.33
C LEU A 174 -2.38 -35.16 48.88
N LEU A 175 -2.89 -36.06 48.04
CA LEU A 175 -3.64 -37.26 48.46
C LEU A 175 -3.20 -38.53 47.72
N GLY A 176 -1.89 -38.77 47.61
CA GLY A 176 -1.33 -40.07 47.17
C GLY A 176 -1.59 -40.47 45.71
N SER A 177 -2.08 -39.57 44.87
CA SER A 177 -2.49 -39.86 43.49
C SER A 177 -1.63 -39.14 42.43
N GLY A 178 -0.35 -39.49 42.42
CA GLY A 178 0.58 -39.21 41.32
C GLY A 178 1.21 -37.81 41.31
N VAL A 179 2.22 -37.68 40.45
CA VAL A 179 2.97 -36.45 40.15
C VAL A 179 2.32 -35.72 38.98
N VAL A 180 2.38 -34.39 38.95
CA VAL A 180 1.98 -33.54 37.81
C VAL A 180 3.15 -32.64 37.43
N PHE A 181 3.36 -32.47 36.14
CA PHE A 181 4.36 -31.56 35.59
C PHE A 181 3.67 -30.29 35.11
N ILE A 182 4.16 -29.12 35.55
CA ILE A 182 3.57 -27.82 35.21
C ILE A 182 4.58 -27.05 34.36
N CYS A 183 4.15 -26.56 33.20
CA CYS A 183 4.95 -25.70 32.32
C CYS A 183 4.12 -24.44 32.04
N GLY A 184 4.54 -23.31 32.60
CA GLY A 184 3.75 -22.08 32.67
C GLY A 184 2.37 -22.31 33.28
N THR A 185 1.29 -22.06 32.52
CA THR A 185 -0.10 -22.25 32.97
C THR A 185 -0.66 -23.65 32.70
N CYS A 186 0.08 -24.50 31.98
CA CYS A 186 -0.39 -25.80 31.52
C CYS A 186 0.08 -26.94 32.44
N LYS A 187 -0.78 -27.95 32.63
CA LYS A 187 -0.52 -29.12 33.48
C LYS A 187 -0.48 -30.39 32.64
N PHE A 188 0.53 -31.22 32.86
CA PHE A 188 0.82 -32.43 32.10
C PHE A 188 0.91 -33.65 33.02
N LYS A 189 0.58 -34.82 32.48
CA LYS A 189 0.58 -36.08 33.25
C LYS A 189 1.97 -36.71 33.27
N THR A 190 2.78 -36.46 32.23
CA THR A 190 4.14 -36.97 32.12
C THR A 190 5.13 -35.82 31.92
N LYS A 191 6.40 -36.08 32.27
CA LYS A 191 7.49 -35.13 32.06
C LYS A 191 7.73 -34.89 30.56
N GLU A 192 7.65 -35.95 29.77
CA GLU A 192 7.81 -35.92 28.32
C GLU A 192 6.78 -35.01 27.63
N GLU A 193 5.50 -35.05 28.06
CA GLU A 193 4.47 -34.14 27.55
C GLU A 193 4.80 -32.67 27.83
N ALA A 194 5.29 -32.36 29.04
CA ALA A 194 5.71 -31.01 29.41
C ALA A 194 6.96 -30.55 28.64
N GLU A 195 7.92 -31.46 28.42
CA GLU A 195 9.13 -31.20 27.64
C GLU A 195 8.80 -30.97 26.15
N ASN A 196 7.93 -31.77 25.55
CA ASN A 196 7.45 -31.59 24.18
C ASN A 196 6.71 -30.26 24.01
N TYR A 197 5.86 -29.89 24.98
CA TYR A 197 5.18 -28.61 24.97
C TYR A 197 6.18 -27.44 25.03
N ARG A 198 7.17 -27.50 25.92
CA ARG A 198 8.25 -26.49 26.00
C ARG A 198 9.06 -26.42 24.70
N GLN A 199 9.41 -27.59 24.14
CA GLN A 199 10.17 -27.68 22.89
C GLN A 199 9.43 -27.02 21.72
N SER A 200 8.09 -27.13 21.68
CA SER A 200 7.29 -26.49 20.63
C SER A 200 7.46 -24.95 20.57
N PHE A 201 7.73 -24.29 21.70
CA PHE A 201 8.03 -22.85 21.71
C PHE A 201 9.44 -22.57 21.19
N TYR A 202 10.41 -23.40 21.55
CA TYR A 202 11.78 -23.29 21.03
C TYR A 202 11.80 -23.45 19.51
N ASP A 203 11.09 -24.45 18.98
CA ASP A 203 11.02 -24.71 17.55
C ASP A 203 10.37 -23.54 16.80
N LYS A 204 9.32 -22.92 17.36
CA LYS A 204 8.71 -21.70 16.80
C LYS A 204 9.70 -20.54 16.74
N ILE A 205 10.43 -20.27 17.83
CA ILE A 205 11.45 -19.23 17.87
C ILE A 205 12.53 -19.47 16.80
N GLN A 206 12.98 -20.73 16.64
CA GLN A 206 13.98 -21.06 15.62
C GLN A 206 13.45 -20.88 14.20
N ALA A 207 12.20 -21.28 13.95
CA ALA A 207 11.54 -21.08 12.66
C ALA A 207 11.43 -19.58 12.32
N THR A 208 10.98 -18.75 13.26
CA THR A 208 10.88 -17.30 13.06
C THR A 208 12.25 -16.65 12.87
N LYS A 209 13.29 -17.07 13.60
CA LYS A 209 14.67 -16.60 13.39
C LYS A 209 15.20 -16.93 11.99
N GLN A 210 14.91 -18.13 11.50
CA GLN A 210 15.32 -18.55 10.17
C GLN A 210 14.59 -17.74 9.09
N GLU A 211 13.29 -17.50 9.26
CA GLU A 211 12.49 -16.65 8.38
C GLU A 211 13.05 -15.22 8.36
N LEU A 212 13.32 -14.62 9.52
CA LEU A 212 13.90 -13.28 9.64
C LEU A 212 15.25 -13.16 8.93
N SER A 213 16.13 -14.16 9.09
CA SER A 213 17.43 -14.20 8.41
C SER A 213 17.30 -14.21 6.88
N GLN A 214 16.33 -14.98 6.36
CA GLN A 214 16.03 -14.98 4.92
C GLN A 214 15.51 -13.62 4.44
N TYR A 215 14.65 -12.97 5.22
CA TYR A 215 14.15 -11.63 4.92
C TYR A 215 15.28 -10.59 4.87
N LEU A 216 16.17 -10.59 5.87
CA LEU A 216 17.33 -9.70 5.90
C LEU A 216 18.25 -9.90 4.68
N SER A 217 18.45 -11.15 4.24
CA SER A 217 19.24 -11.41 3.03
C SER A 217 18.60 -10.82 1.76
N LYS A 218 17.26 -10.83 1.67
CA LYS A 218 16.52 -10.26 0.54
C LYS A 218 16.59 -8.74 0.56
N ILE A 219 16.38 -8.11 1.71
CA ILE A 219 16.51 -6.66 1.90
C ILE A 219 17.90 -6.19 1.47
N ASN A 220 18.95 -6.85 1.96
CA ASN A 220 20.33 -6.53 1.57
C ASN A 220 20.60 -6.68 0.06
N SER A 221 19.93 -7.63 -0.61
CA SER A 221 20.03 -7.77 -2.07
C SER A 221 19.35 -6.61 -2.79
N MET A 222 18.16 -6.22 -2.33
CA MET A 222 17.40 -5.11 -2.91
C MET A 222 18.14 -3.78 -2.74
N GLU A 223 18.74 -3.54 -1.57
CA GLU A 223 19.56 -2.35 -1.33
C GLU A 223 20.77 -2.28 -2.28
N LYS A 224 21.43 -3.41 -2.54
CA LYS A 224 22.52 -3.49 -3.53
C LYS A 224 22.04 -3.20 -4.95
N ASP A 225 20.89 -3.74 -5.34
CA ASP A 225 20.34 -3.49 -6.67
C ASP A 225 19.98 -2.01 -6.84
N MET A 226 19.45 -1.37 -5.79
CA MET A 226 19.18 0.07 -5.77
C MET A 226 20.46 0.90 -5.87
N ASP A 227 21.53 0.54 -5.16
CA ASP A 227 22.83 1.21 -5.28
C ASP A 227 23.38 1.15 -6.71
N ILE A 228 23.22 0.01 -7.39
CA ILE A 228 23.61 -0.13 -8.81
C ILE A 228 22.78 0.80 -9.69
N ILE A 229 21.46 0.86 -9.49
CA ILE A 229 20.57 1.75 -10.24
C ILE A 229 20.98 3.22 -10.02
N ASN A 230 21.26 3.62 -8.79
CA ASN A 230 21.72 4.97 -8.45
C ASN A 230 23.04 5.33 -9.12
N GLN A 231 24.00 4.39 -9.15
CA GLN A 231 25.27 4.59 -9.87
C GLN A 231 25.05 4.77 -11.37
N ASP A 232 24.12 4.02 -11.96
CA ASP A 232 23.79 4.15 -13.38
C ASP A 232 23.05 5.46 -13.70
N ILE A 233 22.18 5.94 -12.80
CA ILE A 233 21.55 7.25 -12.92
C ILE A 233 22.61 8.35 -12.91
N HIS A 234 23.53 8.35 -11.92
CA HIS A 234 24.57 9.37 -11.81
C HIS A 234 25.46 9.45 -13.07
N LYS A 235 25.85 8.30 -13.64
CA LYS A 235 26.63 8.26 -14.90
C LYS A 235 25.86 8.86 -16.08
N LEU A 236 24.54 8.65 -16.15
CA LEU A 236 23.72 9.19 -17.23
C LEU A 236 23.46 10.70 -17.06
N GLU A 237 23.35 11.17 -15.83
CA GLU A 237 23.25 12.61 -15.53
C GLU A 237 24.50 13.37 -15.98
N GLU A 238 25.69 12.81 -15.74
CA GLU A 238 26.96 13.40 -16.21
C GLU A 238 26.99 13.60 -17.73
N ILE A 239 26.47 12.62 -18.50
CA ILE A 239 26.35 12.69 -19.97
C ILE A 239 25.39 13.82 -20.38
N ASN A 240 24.26 13.94 -19.68
CA ASN A 240 23.24 14.96 -19.96
C ASN A 240 23.72 16.39 -19.64
N THR A 241 24.57 16.55 -18.63
CA THR A 241 25.18 17.86 -18.30
C THR A 241 26.37 18.24 -19.18
N SER A 242 27.13 17.25 -19.68
CA SER A 242 28.34 17.50 -20.48
C SER A 242 28.04 17.94 -21.92
N GLY A 243 26.81 17.69 -22.41
CA GLY A 243 26.35 18.14 -23.73
C GLY A 243 25.87 19.59 -23.80
N ARG A 244 25.85 20.32 -22.69
CA ARG A 244 25.37 21.73 -22.60
C ARG A 244 26.47 22.80 -22.72
N ILE A 245 27.67 22.46 -23.21
CA ILE A 245 28.77 23.41 -23.48
C ILE A 245 28.77 23.84 -24.95
#